data_AF-A0A819GRM1-F1
#
_entry.id   AF-A0A819GRM1-F1
#
_cell.length_a   1.000
_cell.length_b   1.000
_cell.length_c   1.000
_cell.angle_alpha   90.00
_cell.angle_beta   90.00
_cell.angle_gamma   90.00
#
_symmetry.space_group_name_H-M   'P 1'
#
loop_
_entity.id
_entity.type
_entity.pdbx_description
1 polymer ?
#
loop_
_entity_poly.entity_id
_entity_poly.type
_entity_poly.pdbx_seq_one_letter_code
_entity_poly.pdbx_strand_id
1 'polypeptide(L)'
;MYLLFGTKKILLIDSGATVSLTSFPIRQHVETIINRWCINKKKKREDLKLVVAHTHNHLDHIAGDGQFQGQLFTTVVGTTVENVSYFFKLSKWPYSIGTFALDNQRQVAIIPIPGHENASIAFYDCTTGLLFTGDSLLPGRLYIANFSANVDSIQRLLYFIESNHLNVNAILGAHIEMTQIDKVDYPIGATYQPKERLLNLSLDHLHQLNNELQEQWKAGFDQRHKAYYDAFIVDPNPSQLPPYPSNGRMAEHGFILLPLSTLDLVWISHKPMFRTPHDFQLVLMAKVTHPNVNSLSLPTNTNVLQNQWTILPDLWSLNNLLNGNMTTFSAQLFIGNFEQGGQYLCNITLEIVWPPLTIVQLNASEIEPYQPLRYSSYLLSNMIVNNQTEIHLYLLHQIRVQPDFDTIAHATIDPFNCTTDIEREKLVDLLTKNGNEWAFPGLNNELLNRLTVSSGVVRAQLLNDIYSTVCSMSIIEEIQCTLGPDFYDNCHVTSHSVCNSSSLLTILFFWLCFQKEL
;
A
#
# COMPACT_ATOMS: atom_id res chain seq x y z
N MET A 1 -19.05 -1.86 -1.61
CA MET A 1 -20.00 -2.94 -1.98
C MET A 1 -21.42 -2.40 -2.07
N TYR A 2 -22.22 -2.88 -3.02
CA TYR A 2 -23.58 -2.38 -3.27
C TYR A 2 -24.57 -3.52 -3.51
N LEU A 3 -25.78 -3.44 -2.95
CA LEU A 3 -26.81 -4.47 -3.11
C LEU A 3 -28.07 -3.90 -3.80
N LEU A 4 -28.25 -4.25 -5.07
CA LEU A 4 -29.34 -3.74 -5.90
C LEU A 4 -30.48 -4.77 -5.99
N PHE A 5 -31.66 -4.37 -5.56
CA PHE A 5 -32.86 -5.21 -5.58
C PHE A 5 -33.71 -5.01 -6.85
N GLY A 6 -33.94 -6.09 -7.59
CA GLY A 6 -35.06 -6.22 -8.52
C GLY A 6 -36.12 -7.16 -7.96
N THR A 7 -37.19 -7.34 -8.73
CA THR A 7 -38.29 -8.24 -8.39
C THR A 7 -38.02 -9.72 -8.68
N LYS A 8 -36.97 -10.04 -9.46
CA LYS A 8 -36.56 -11.42 -9.81
C LYS A 8 -35.11 -11.71 -9.47
N LYS A 9 -34.21 -10.73 -9.63
CA LYS A 9 -32.80 -10.85 -9.29
C LYS A 9 -32.35 -9.76 -8.35
N ILE A 10 -31.28 -10.07 -7.63
CA ILE A 10 -30.55 -9.16 -6.78
C ILE A 10 -29.11 -9.18 -7.27
N LEU A 11 -28.48 -8.01 -7.38
CA LEU A 11 -27.08 -7.87 -7.76
C LEU A 11 -26.30 -7.35 -6.56
N LEU A 12 -25.36 -8.15 -6.05
CA LEU A 12 -24.30 -7.69 -5.16
C LEU A 12 -23.10 -7.31 -6.02
N ILE A 13 -22.65 -6.07 -5.88
CA ILE A 13 -21.44 -5.53 -6.50
C ILE A 13 -20.33 -5.55 -5.44
N ASP A 14 -19.30 -6.34 -5.70
CA ASP A 14 -18.17 -6.69 -4.83
C ASP A 14 -18.56 -7.50 -3.57
N SER A 15 -17.67 -8.39 -3.13
CA SER A 15 -17.86 -9.29 -1.98
C SER A 15 -16.96 -8.98 -0.79
N GLY A 16 -16.13 -7.94 -0.89
CA GLY A 16 -15.33 -7.39 0.21
C GLY A 16 -13.96 -8.04 0.37
N ALA A 17 -13.25 -7.61 1.42
CA ALA A 17 -11.79 -7.71 1.48
C ALA A 17 -11.21 -8.83 2.34
N THR A 18 -12.04 -9.72 2.87
CA THR A 18 -11.54 -10.85 3.66
C THR A 18 -12.36 -12.10 3.42
N VAL A 19 -11.70 -13.25 3.55
CA VAL A 19 -12.32 -14.57 3.52
C VAL A 19 -13.07 -14.90 4.83
N SER A 20 -12.83 -14.12 5.89
CA SER A 20 -13.22 -14.46 7.26
C SER A 20 -14.73 -14.59 7.45
N LEU A 21 -15.17 -15.76 7.92
CA LEU A 21 -16.56 -15.99 8.34
C LEU A 21 -16.88 -15.39 9.72
N THR A 22 -15.86 -15.04 10.50
CA THR A 22 -16.04 -14.56 11.88
C THR A 22 -16.05 -13.04 11.94
N SER A 23 -15.02 -12.39 11.38
CA SER A 23 -14.94 -10.92 11.39
C SER A 23 -15.83 -10.30 10.31
N PHE A 24 -16.13 -11.03 9.23
CA PHE A 24 -16.87 -10.51 8.08
C PHE A 24 -17.80 -11.58 7.42
N PRO A 25 -18.87 -12.01 8.10
CA PRO A 25 -19.85 -12.96 7.57
C PRO A 25 -20.76 -12.32 6.49
N ILE A 26 -20.18 -11.83 5.40
CA ILE A 26 -20.87 -11.01 4.39
C ILE A 26 -22.06 -11.72 3.78
N ARG A 27 -21.98 -13.03 3.51
CA ARG A 27 -23.14 -13.75 2.98
C ARG A 27 -24.30 -13.75 3.97
N GLN A 28 -24.05 -14.05 5.24
CA GLN A 28 -25.10 -14.06 6.27
C GLN A 28 -25.76 -12.69 6.37
N HIS A 29 -24.95 -11.62 6.29
CA HIS A 29 -25.44 -10.25 6.31
C HIS A 29 -26.33 -9.95 5.10
N VAL A 30 -25.87 -10.28 3.88
CA VAL A 30 -26.63 -10.11 2.64
C VAL A 30 -27.95 -10.90 2.69
N GLU A 31 -27.92 -12.18 3.07
CA GLU A 31 -29.14 -13.00 3.20
C GLU A 31 -30.13 -12.42 4.22
N THR A 32 -29.64 -11.83 5.31
CA THR A 32 -30.49 -11.13 6.29
C THR A 32 -31.21 -9.94 5.66
N ILE A 33 -30.49 -9.13 4.87
CA ILE A 33 -31.09 -7.98 4.15
C ILE A 33 -32.13 -8.48 3.14
N ILE A 34 -31.79 -9.53 2.37
CA ILE A 34 -32.70 -10.11 1.38
C ILE A 34 -33.99 -10.61 2.04
N ASN A 35 -33.88 -11.38 3.13
CA ASN A 35 -35.03 -11.91 3.84
C ASN A 35 -35.93 -10.81 4.41
N ARG A 36 -35.36 -9.74 4.98
CA ARG A 36 -36.12 -8.56 5.42
C ARG A 36 -36.87 -7.90 4.27
N TRP A 37 -36.20 -7.73 3.12
CA TRP A 37 -36.84 -7.18 1.92
C TRP A 37 -37.99 -8.07 1.41
N CYS A 38 -37.78 -9.39 1.37
CA CYS A 38 -38.80 -10.37 0.99
C CYS A 38 -40.05 -10.27 1.87
N ILE A 39 -39.88 -10.20 3.19
CA ILE A 39 -40.98 -10.02 4.14
C ILE A 39 -41.76 -8.74 3.82
N ASN A 40 -41.06 -7.62 3.66
CA ASN A 40 -41.67 -6.32 3.35
C ASN A 40 -42.41 -6.31 2.00
N LYS A 41 -41.92 -7.06 1.02
CA LYS A 41 -42.53 -7.16 -0.32
C LYS A 41 -43.50 -8.33 -0.46
N LYS A 42 -43.76 -9.09 0.61
CA LYS A 42 -44.60 -10.30 0.61
C LYS A 42 -44.16 -11.31 -0.47
N LYS A 43 -42.85 -11.53 -0.56
CA LYS A 43 -42.22 -12.47 -1.49
C LYS A 43 -41.53 -13.61 -0.75
N LYS A 44 -41.32 -14.74 -1.43
CA LYS A 44 -40.49 -15.81 -0.90
C LYS A 44 -39.03 -15.60 -1.32
N ARG A 45 -38.10 -16.03 -0.46
CA ARG A 45 -36.65 -15.96 -0.75
C ARG A 45 -36.27 -16.74 -2.02
N GLU A 46 -36.91 -17.88 -2.25
CA GLU A 46 -36.68 -18.77 -3.41
C GLU A 46 -37.07 -18.16 -4.76
N ASP A 47 -37.90 -17.11 -4.75
CA ASP A 47 -38.32 -16.38 -5.96
C ASP A 47 -37.22 -15.45 -6.50
N LEU A 48 -36.16 -15.22 -5.71
CA LEU A 48 -35.08 -14.29 -6.02
C LEU A 48 -33.76 -15.02 -6.26
N LYS A 49 -33.08 -14.66 -7.35
CA LYS A 49 -31.69 -15.09 -7.61
C LYS A 49 -30.72 -13.99 -7.21
N LEU A 50 -29.75 -14.32 -6.36
CA LEU A 50 -28.63 -13.45 -6.05
C LEU A 50 -27.53 -13.67 -7.09
N VAL A 51 -27.05 -12.60 -7.69
CA VAL A 51 -25.85 -12.57 -8.52
C VAL A 51 -24.81 -11.74 -7.80
N VAL A 52 -23.65 -12.32 -7.56
CA VAL A 52 -22.46 -11.64 -7.02
C VAL A 52 -21.54 -11.39 -8.20
N ALA A 53 -21.28 -10.12 -8.49
CA ALA A 53 -20.38 -9.69 -9.55
C ALA A 53 -19.47 -8.59 -9.01
N HIS A 54 -18.38 -8.33 -9.73
CA HIS A 54 -17.32 -7.47 -9.22
C HIS A 54 -17.08 -6.33 -10.18
N THR A 55 -16.68 -5.19 -9.63
CA THR A 55 -16.14 -4.09 -10.41
C THR A 55 -14.84 -4.50 -11.08
N HIS A 56 -14.00 -5.29 -10.40
CA HIS A 56 -12.74 -5.83 -10.92
C HIS A 56 -12.18 -6.96 -10.02
N ASN A 57 -11.00 -7.48 -10.34
CA ASN A 57 -10.42 -8.69 -9.74
C ASN A 57 -9.41 -8.46 -8.58
N HIS A 58 -9.37 -7.28 -7.96
CA HIS A 58 -8.53 -7.10 -6.78
C HIS A 58 -9.12 -7.79 -5.55
N LEU A 59 -8.22 -8.26 -4.69
CA LEU A 59 -8.55 -9.16 -3.58
C LEU A 59 -9.55 -8.55 -2.59
N ASP A 60 -9.46 -7.24 -2.39
CA ASP A 60 -10.34 -6.45 -1.54
C ASP A 60 -11.80 -6.35 -2.06
N HIS A 61 -12.05 -6.81 -3.30
CA HIS A 61 -13.38 -6.84 -3.94
C HIS A 61 -13.95 -8.25 -4.10
N ILE A 62 -13.12 -9.29 -3.99
CA ILE A 62 -13.48 -10.67 -4.34
C ILE A 62 -13.25 -11.68 -3.19
N ALA A 63 -12.55 -11.29 -2.11
CA ALA A 63 -12.16 -12.25 -1.06
C ALA A 63 -13.37 -12.91 -0.37
N GLY A 64 -14.54 -12.26 -0.37
CA GLY A 64 -15.77 -12.83 0.18
C GLY A 64 -16.44 -13.91 -0.69
N ASP A 65 -15.96 -14.17 -1.91
CA ASP A 65 -16.64 -15.05 -2.88
C ASP A 65 -16.86 -16.47 -2.37
N GLY A 66 -15.89 -17.02 -1.63
CA GLY A 66 -15.98 -18.35 -1.04
C GLY A 66 -17.21 -18.51 -0.14
N GLN A 67 -17.73 -17.42 0.43
CA GLN A 67 -18.96 -17.47 1.23
C GLN A 67 -20.21 -17.68 0.37
N PHE A 68 -20.20 -17.28 -0.91
CA PHE A 68 -21.34 -17.32 -1.84
C PHE A 68 -21.30 -18.50 -2.81
N GLN A 69 -20.12 -19.04 -3.12
CA GLN A 69 -19.94 -20.15 -4.04
C GLN A 69 -20.70 -21.41 -3.57
N GLY A 70 -21.39 -22.07 -4.50
CA GLY A 70 -22.18 -23.29 -4.23
C GLY A 70 -23.47 -23.07 -3.42
N GLN A 71 -23.80 -21.82 -3.04
CA GLN A 71 -24.97 -21.53 -2.22
C GLN A 71 -26.26 -21.52 -3.05
N LEU A 72 -27.37 -21.90 -2.41
CA LEU A 72 -28.68 -21.91 -3.06
C LEU A 72 -29.06 -20.52 -3.61
N PHE A 73 -29.69 -20.52 -4.77
CA PHE A 73 -30.19 -19.31 -5.44
C PHE A 73 -29.12 -18.25 -5.69
N THR A 74 -27.83 -18.63 -5.72
CA THR A 74 -26.70 -17.70 -5.83
C THR A 74 -25.85 -18.05 -7.05
N THR A 75 -25.36 -17.03 -7.74
CA THR A 75 -24.38 -17.16 -8.82
C THR A 75 -23.26 -16.17 -8.55
N VAL A 76 -22.02 -16.65 -8.51
CA VAL A 76 -20.82 -15.80 -8.46
C VAL A 76 -20.26 -15.72 -9.87
N VAL A 77 -20.08 -14.51 -10.38
CA VAL A 77 -19.53 -14.26 -11.72
C VAL A 77 -18.01 -14.35 -11.65
N GLY A 78 -17.39 -15.12 -12.54
CA GLY A 78 -15.93 -15.20 -12.59
C GLY A 78 -15.29 -13.85 -12.95
N THR A 79 -14.07 -13.63 -12.48
CA THR A 79 -13.42 -12.30 -12.45
C THR A 79 -12.43 -12.06 -13.59
N THR A 80 -12.29 -13.00 -14.54
CA THR A 80 -11.48 -12.80 -15.74
C THR A 80 -12.29 -12.09 -16.84
N VAL A 81 -11.61 -11.44 -17.78
CA VAL A 81 -12.26 -10.78 -18.93
C VAL A 81 -13.20 -11.74 -19.67
N GLU A 82 -12.79 -13.00 -19.86
CA GLU A 82 -13.58 -14.02 -20.55
C GLU A 82 -14.86 -14.36 -19.78
N ASN A 83 -14.75 -14.55 -18.46
CA ASN A 83 -15.88 -14.90 -17.61
C ASN A 83 -16.89 -13.75 -17.50
N VAL A 84 -16.39 -12.53 -17.28
CA VAL A 84 -17.21 -11.30 -17.23
C VAL A 84 -17.90 -11.09 -18.58
N SER A 85 -17.16 -11.20 -19.68
CA SER A 85 -17.69 -11.03 -21.04
C SER A 85 -18.75 -12.07 -21.38
N TYR A 86 -18.51 -13.33 -21.04
CA TYR A 86 -19.47 -14.41 -21.25
C TYR A 86 -20.77 -14.17 -20.47
N PHE A 87 -20.66 -13.86 -19.17
CA PHE A 87 -21.82 -13.70 -18.31
C PHE A 87 -22.69 -12.50 -18.70
N PHE A 88 -22.07 -11.34 -18.96
CA PHE A 88 -22.77 -10.12 -19.32
C PHE A 88 -23.00 -9.94 -20.83
N LYS A 89 -22.64 -10.94 -21.63
CA LYS A 89 -22.81 -10.98 -23.09
C LYS A 89 -22.09 -9.83 -23.81
N LEU A 90 -20.88 -9.52 -23.36
CA LEU A 90 -20.01 -8.50 -23.95
C LEU A 90 -19.29 -9.10 -25.16
N SER A 91 -19.93 -9.04 -26.33
CA SER A 91 -19.46 -9.71 -27.55
C SER A 91 -18.17 -9.16 -28.13
N LYS A 92 -17.78 -7.92 -27.79
CA LYS A 92 -16.57 -7.27 -28.29
C LYS A 92 -15.95 -6.44 -27.17
N TRP A 93 -15.23 -7.09 -26.26
CA TRP A 93 -14.48 -6.39 -25.23
C TRP A 93 -13.42 -5.44 -25.83
N PRO A 94 -13.22 -4.23 -25.30
CA PRO A 94 -14.01 -3.51 -24.28
C PRO A 94 -15.11 -2.59 -24.87
N TYR A 95 -15.45 -2.74 -26.15
CA TYR A 95 -16.33 -1.81 -26.88
C TYR A 95 -17.82 -2.11 -26.77
N SER A 96 -18.21 -3.35 -26.47
CA SER A 96 -19.61 -3.73 -26.31
C SER A 96 -20.12 -3.39 -24.91
N ILE A 97 -21.28 -2.74 -24.83
CA ILE A 97 -21.99 -2.48 -23.57
C ILE A 97 -23.05 -3.56 -23.37
N GLY A 98 -23.02 -4.21 -22.21
CA GLY A 98 -23.98 -5.22 -21.81
C GLY A 98 -25.21 -4.61 -21.16
N THR A 99 -26.29 -5.37 -21.10
CA THR A 99 -27.49 -5.01 -20.33
C THR A 99 -27.91 -6.17 -19.45
N PHE A 100 -27.99 -5.91 -18.15
CA PHE A 100 -28.36 -6.88 -17.13
C PHE A 100 -29.71 -6.53 -16.49
N ALA A 101 -30.73 -7.35 -16.78
CA ALA A 101 -32.06 -7.19 -16.22
C ALA A 101 -32.14 -7.75 -14.79
N LEU A 102 -32.37 -6.87 -13.81
CA LEU A 102 -32.77 -7.26 -12.45
C LEU A 102 -34.24 -7.71 -12.44
N ASP A 103 -35.05 -7.05 -13.26
CA ASP A 103 -36.40 -7.47 -13.64
C ASP A 103 -36.85 -6.80 -14.95
N ASN A 104 -38.15 -6.74 -15.20
CA ASN A 104 -38.69 -6.19 -16.44
C ASN A 104 -38.57 -4.65 -16.52
N GLN A 105 -38.38 -3.95 -15.39
CA GLN A 105 -38.39 -2.49 -15.28
C GLN A 105 -37.04 -1.89 -14.86
N ARG A 106 -36.20 -2.66 -14.15
CA ARG A 106 -34.87 -2.24 -13.70
C ARG A 106 -33.77 -2.97 -14.46
N GLN A 107 -33.06 -2.20 -15.28
CA GLN A 107 -31.93 -2.64 -16.10
C GLN A 107 -30.66 -1.98 -15.59
N VAL A 108 -29.55 -2.71 -15.64
CA VAL A 108 -28.22 -2.21 -15.34
C VAL A 108 -27.37 -2.32 -16.60
N ALA A 109 -26.83 -1.21 -17.10
CA ALA A 109 -25.85 -1.24 -18.18
C ALA A 109 -24.48 -1.65 -17.62
N ILE A 110 -23.79 -2.52 -18.36
CA ILE A 110 -22.49 -3.08 -17.98
C ILE A 110 -21.45 -2.56 -18.97
N ILE A 111 -20.54 -1.72 -18.50
CA ILE A 111 -19.67 -0.91 -19.35
C ILE A 111 -18.22 -1.30 -19.07
N PRO A 112 -17.51 -1.95 -20.00
CA PRO A 112 -16.09 -2.25 -19.83
C PRO A 112 -15.26 -0.98 -19.67
N ILE A 113 -14.44 -0.94 -18.63
CA ILE A 113 -13.52 0.17 -18.31
C ILE A 113 -12.12 -0.33 -17.90
N PRO A 114 -11.45 -1.18 -18.71
CA PRO A 114 -10.09 -1.62 -18.39
C PRO A 114 -9.12 -0.44 -18.24
N GLY A 115 -8.15 -0.57 -17.35
CA GLY A 115 -7.14 0.46 -17.12
C GLY A 115 -6.52 0.35 -15.73
N HIS A 116 -7.37 0.39 -14.70
CA HIS A 116 -6.97 0.04 -13.34
C HIS A 116 -6.66 -1.47 -13.22
N GLU A 117 -7.60 -2.30 -13.66
CA GLU A 117 -7.46 -3.75 -13.79
C GLU A 117 -8.06 -4.18 -15.14
N ASN A 118 -7.63 -5.32 -15.69
CA ASN A 118 -7.95 -5.70 -17.07
C ASN A 118 -9.42 -6.11 -17.29
N ALA A 119 -10.09 -6.67 -16.27
CA ALA A 119 -11.49 -7.05 -16.30
C ALA A 119 -12.43 -5.99 -15.70
N SER A 120 -11.94 -4.78 -15.44
CA SER A 120 -12.72 -3.70 -14.81
C SER A 120 -13.98 -3.34 -15.61
N ILE A 121 -15.12 -3.24 -14.92
CA ILE A 121 -16.43 -2.83 -15.46
C ILE A 121 -17.11 -1.80 -14.56
N ALA A 122 -17.85 -0.87 -15.17
CA ALA A 122 -18.80 0.00 -14.50
C ALA A 122 -20.23 -0.52 -14.63
N PHE A 123 -21.04 -0.25 -13.61
CA PHE A 123 -22.46 -0.57 -13.59
C PHE A 123 -23.27 0.72 -13.57
N TYR A 124 -24.13 0.94 -14.55
CA TYR A 124 -25.07 2.07 -14.55
C TYR A 124 -26.50 1.57 -14.33
N ASP A 125 -27.10 1.90 -13.20
CA ASP A 125 -28.48 1.53 -12.89
C ASP A 125 -29.47 2.52 -13.51
N CYS A 126 -30.09 2.12 -14.62
CA CYS A 126 -30.94 2.98 -15.43
C CYS A 126 -32.17 3.53 -14.68
N THR A 127 -32.57 2.90 -13.56
CA THR A 127 -33.71 3.36 -12.76
C THR A 127 -33.33 4.47 -11.78
N THR A 128 -32.12 4.42 -11.20
CA THR A 128 -31.70 5.34 -10.14
C THR A 128 -30.71 6.39 -10.61
N GLY A 129 -30.10 6.21 -11.78
CA GLY A 129 -29.03 7.09 -12.27
C GLY A 129 -27.72 6.95 -11.50
N LEU A 130 -27.55 5.87 -10.72
CA LEU A 130 -26.31 5.58 -10.00
C LEU A 130 -25.31 4.88 -10.94
N LEU A 131 -24.08 5.39 -10.97
CA LEU A 131 -22.97 4.83 -11.72
C LEU A 131 -21.91 4.29 -10.76
N PHE A 132 -21.69 2.98 -10.76
CA PHE A 132 -20.68 2.33 -9.93
C PHE A 132 -19.41 2.10 -10.75
N THR A 133 -18.29 2.69 -10.31
CA THR A 133 -17.04 2.78 -11.09
C THR A 133 -15.88 1.95 -10.53
N GLY A 134 -16.09 1.27 -9.40
CA GLY A 134 -15.04 0.55 -8.69
C GLY A 134 -13.86 1.48 -8.39
N ASP A 135 -12.67 1.03 -8.76
CA ASP A 135 -11.43 1.76 -8.48
C ASP A 135 -10.98 2.68 -9.61
N SER A 136 -11.80 2.82 -10.66
CA SER A 136 -11.47 3.70 -11.79
C SER A 136 -11.82 5.17 -11.55
N LEU A 137 -12.84 5.44 -10.74
CA LEU A 137 -13.13 6.77 -10.20
C LEU A 137 -13.79 6.60 -8.83
N LEU A 138 -13.11 7.05 -7.79
CA LEU A 138 -13.55 6.99 -6.42
C LEU A 138 -12.99 8.21 -5.67
N PRO A 139 -13.54 8.57 -4.50
CA PRO A 139 -12.95 9.61 -3.67
C PRO A 139 -11.66 9.11 -3.01
N GLY A 140 -10.60 8.93 -3.81
CA GLY A 140 -9.31 8.40 -3.35
C GLY A 140 -8.24 8.44 -4.43
N ARG A 141 -7.21 7.62 -4.27
CA ARG A 141 -6.10 7.55 -5.21
C ARG A 141 -6.41 6.54 -6.32
N LEU A 142 -6.42 7.03 -7.54
CA LEU A 142 -6.72 6.27 -8.74
C LEU A 142 -5.44 5.64 -9.27
N TYR A 143 -5.18 4.40 -8.85
CA TYR A 143 -4.05 3.63 -9.34
C TYR A 143 -4.29 3.17 -10.78
N ILE A 144 -3.41 3.54 -11.72
CA ILE A 144 -3.58 3.22 -13.14
C ILE A 144 -2.50 2.24 -13.60
N ALA A 145 -2.87 0.96 -13.78
CA ALA A 145 -1.97 -0.08 -14.25
C ALA A 145 -1.66 0.04 -15.75
N ASN A 146 -2.66 0.34 -16.56
CA ASN A 146 -2.54 0.57 -18.01
C ASN A 146 -3.12 1.94 -18.37
N PHE A 147 -2.22 2.92 -18.56
CA PHE A 147 -2.59 4.31 -18.81
C PHE A 147 -3.40 4.49 -20.10
N SER A 148 -2.96 3.88 -21.21
CA SER A 148 -3.64 3.99 -22.49
C SER A 148 -5.06 3.42 -22.45
N ALA A 149 -5.22 2.23 -21.84
CA ALA A 149 -6.54 1.62 -21.72
C ALA A 149 -7.46 2.45 -20.82
N ASN A 150 -6.92 3.05 -19.75
CA ASN A 150 -7.69 3.91 -18.86
C ASN A 150 -8.19 5.18 -19.57
N VAL A 151 -7.34 5.84 -20.36
CA VAL A 151 -7.70 6.98 -21.22
C VAL A 151 -8.90 6.62 -22.12
N ASP A 152 -8.80 5.52 -22.87
CA ASP A 152 -9.86 5.06 -23.77
C ASP A 152 -11.15 4.68 -23.03
N SER A 153 -11.02 4.10 -21.83
CA SER A 153 -12.14 3.66 -21.00
C SER A 153 -12.94 4.81 -20.41
N ILE A 154 -12.26 5.81 -19.84
CA ILE A 154 -12.92 6.99 -19.28
C ILE A 154 -13.59 7.80 -20.41
N GLN A 155 -12.92 7.95 -21.56
CA GLN A 155 -13.50 8.63 -22.72
C GLN A 155 -14.76 7.89 -23.23
N ARG A 156 -14.71 6.56 -23.35
CA ARG A 156 -15.85 5.74 -23.79
C ARG A 156 -17.01 5.82 -22.81
N LEU A 157 -16.74 5.82 -21.50
CA LEU A 157 -17.76 5.95 -20.46
C LEU A 157 -18.48 7.30 -20.56
N LEU A 158 -17.74 8.41 -20.67
CA LEU A 158 -18.33 9.74 -20.88
C LEU A 158 -19.14 9.80 -22.18
N TYR A 159 -18.58 9.33 -23.29
CA TYR A 159 -19.28 9.29 -24.56
C TYR A 159 -20.59 8.51 -24.48
N PHE A 160 -20.61 7.37 -23.79
CA PHE A 160 -21.83 6.60 -23.58
C PHE A 160 -22.88 7.38 -22.78
N ILE A 161 -22.48 8.04 -21.70
CA ILE A 161 -23.37 8.87 -20.87
C ILE A 161 -23.97 10.01 -21.69
N GLU A 162 -23.14 10.76 -22.39
CA GLU A 162 -23.55 11.96 -23.13
C GLU A 162 -24.39 11.63 -24.36
N SER A 163 -23.95 10.68 -25.18
CA SER A 163 -24.64 10.31 -26.43
C SER A 163 -26.02 9.70 -26.20
N ASN A 164 -26.25 9.10 -25.04
CA ASN A 164 -27.55 8.54 -24.65
C ASN A 164 -28.34 9.47 -23.71
N HIS A 165 -27.83 10.67 -23.41
CA HIS A 165 -28.43 11.63 -22.48
C HIS A 165 -28.80 10.99 -21.12
N LEU A 166 -27.90 10.17 -20.58
CA LEU A 166 -28.14 9.47 -19.33
C LEU A 166 -28.13 10.45 -18.15
N ASN A 167 -29.08 10.29 -17.24
CA ASN A 167 -29.10 11.06 -16.00
C ASN A 167 -28.22 10.39 -14.94
N VAL A 168 -27.06 10.99 -14.66
CA VAL A 168 -26.14 10.53 -13.61
C VAL A 168 -26.42 11.30 -12.32
N ASN A 169 -27.12 10.67 -11.38
CA ASN A 169 -27.44 11.26 -10.09
C ASN A 169 -26.25 11.24 -9.13
N ALA A 170 -25.45 10.19 -9.17
CA ALA A 170 -24.20 10.07 -8.42
C ALA A 170 -23.29 9.00 -9.05
N ILE A 171 -21.99 9.22 -8.96
CA ILE A 171 -20.94 8.25 -9.24
C ILE A 171 -20.41 7.72 -7.89
N LEU A 172 -20.32 6.41 -7.78
CA LEU A 172 -20.01 5.68 -6.54
C LEU A 172 -18.82 4.74 -6.79
N GLY A 173 -17.66 5.08 -6.23
CA GLY A 173 -16.45 4.24 -6.26
C GLY A 173 -16.51 3.07 -5.26
N ALA A 174 -15.43 2.31 -5.10
CA ALA A 174 -15.44 1.21 -4.12
C ALA A 174 -14.92 1.61 -2.72
N HIS A 175 -13.99 2.56 -2.67
CA HIS A 175 -13.32 3.02 -1.44
C HIS A 175 -13.52 4.52 -1.21
N ILE A 176 -13.19 4.99 -0.01
CA ILE A 176 -13.00 6.41 0.29
C ILE A 176 -11.63 6.56 0.93
N GLU A 177 -10.70 7.13 0.19
CA GLU A 177 -9.34 7.35 0.67
C GLU A 177 -9.05 8.84 0.80
N MET A 178 -9.85 9.74 0.22
CA MET A 178 -9.69 11.17 0.44
C MET A 178 -10.18 11.57 1.83
N THR A 179 -9.43 12.45 2.46
CA THR A 179 -9.88 13.18 3.65
C THR A 179 -10.92 14.25 3.28
N GLN A 180 -11.48 14.92 4.29
CA GLN A 180 -12.29 16.13 4.09
C GLN A 180 -11.47 17.35 3.63
N ILE A 181 -10.14 17.29 3.67
CA ILE A 181 -9.26 18.33 3.17
C ILE A 181 -8.96 18.03 1.69
N ASP A 182 -9.21 19.00 0.83
CA ASP A 182 -9.01 18.83 -0.61
C ASP A 182 -7.55 18.45 -0.93
N LYS A 183 -7.39 17.52 -1.88
CA LYS A 183 -6.09 17.01 -2.40
C LYS A 183 -5.26 16.19 -1.41
N VAL A 184 -5.83 15.85 -0.25
CA VAL A 184 -5.16 15.04 0.77
C VAL A 184 -5.86 13.70 0.90
N ASP A 185 -5.13 12.62 0.61
CA ASP A 185 -5.56 11.24 0.81
C ASP A 185 -4.98 10.63 2.11
N TYR A 186 -5.73 9.68 2.65
CA TYR A 186 -5.23 8.72 3.60
C TYR A 186 -4.17 7.85 2.94
N PRO A 187 -3.14 7.45 3.69
CA PRO A 187 -2.10 6.62 3.11
C PRO A 187 -2.66 5.26 2.64
N ILE A 188 -2.00 4.68 1.63
CA ILE A 188 -2.35 3.35 1.10
C ILE A 188 -2.48 2.32 2.24
N GLY A 189 -3.54 1.51 2.20
CA GLY A 189 -3.79 0.49 3.21
C GLY A 189 -4.18 1.04 4.60
N ALA A 190 -4.54 2.31 4.74
CA ALA A 190 -5.12 2.87 5.97
C ALA A 190 -6.29 2.00 6.45
N THR A 191 -6.22 1.51 7.69
CA THR A 191 -7.29 0.71 8.30
C THR A 191 -8.24 1.55 9.15
N TYR A 192 -7.94 2.84 9.30
CA TYR A 192 -8.76 3.82 10.00
C TYR A 192 -8.67 5.18 9.30
N GLN A 193 -9.81 5.68 8.84
CA GLN A 193 -9.93 6.87 8.01
C GLN A 193 -11.01 7.79 8.63
N PRO A 194 -10.71 8.53 9.72
CA PRO A 194 -11.67 9.44 10.31
C PRO A 194 -11.98 10.59 9.34
N LYS A 195 -13.13 11.26 9.39
CA LYS A 195 -13.35 12.46 8.54
C LYS A 195 -13.08 12.22 7.03
N GLU A 196 -13.48 11.06 6.53
CA GLU A 196 -13.53 10.76 5.10
C GLU A 196 -14.36 11.80 4.33
N ARG A 197 -14.00 12.00 3.06
CA ARG A 197 -14.86 12.69 2.10
C ARG A 197 -16.18 11.94 1.93
N LEU A 198 -17.20 12.61 1.41
CA LEU A 198 -18.43 11.93 1.00
C LEU A 198 -18.16 10.98 -0.17
N LEU A 199 -18.81 9.81 -0.15
CA LEU A 199 -18.72 8.79 -1.21
C LEU A 199 -19.15 9.29 -2.59
N ASN A 200 -20.17 10.15 -2.63
CA ASN A 200 -20.82 10.55 -3.87
C ASN A 200 -19.95 11.52 -4.68
N LEU A 201 -19.64 11.15 -5.92
CA LEU A 201 -19.04 12.02 -6.92
C LEU A 201 -20.09 12.43 -7.98
N SER A 202 -19.87 13.57 -8.61
CA SER A 202 -20.67 14.09 -9.74
C SER A 202 -20.04 13.77 -11.10
N LEU A 203 -20.81 14.00 -12.17
CA LEU A 203 -20.32 13.94 -13.55
C LEU A 203 -19.15 14.91 -13.82
N ASP A 204 -19.10 16.05 -13.12
CA ASP A 204 -17.99 17.01 -13.24
C ASP A 204 -16.63 16.39 -12.83
N HIS A 205 -16.60 15.51 -11.81
CA HIS A 205 -15.37 14.82 -11.43
C HIS A 205 -14.93 13.82 -12.50
N LEU A 206 -15.87 13.18 -13.20
CA LEU A 206 -15.54 12.31 -14.33
C LEU A 206 -14.99 13.12 -15.52
N HIS A 207 -15.49 14.34 -15.75
CA HIS A 207 -14.91 15.27 -16.71
C HIS A 207 -13.49 15.71 -16.32
N GLN A 208 -13.25 16.03 -15.04
CA GLN A 208 -11.92 16.36 -14.54
C GLN A 208 -10.93 15.22 -14.80
N LEU A 209 -11.30 13.99 -14.45
CA LEU A 209 -10.47 12.80 -14.70
C LEU A 209 -10.20 12.63 -16.20
N ASN A 210 -11.23 12.72 -17.04
CA ASN A 210 -11.05 12.57 -18.48
C ASN A 210 -10.10 13.63 -19.06
N ASN A 211 -10.26 14.90 -18.66
CA ASN A 211 -9.43 15.98 -19.15
C ASN A 211 -7.96 15.77 -18.77
N GLU A 212 -7.68 15.43 -17.50
CA GLU A 212 -6.33 15.12 -17.03
C GLU A 212 -5.68 14.00 -17.86
N LEU A 213 -6.38 12.88 -18.03
CA LEU A 213 -5.89 11.73 -18.77
C LEU A 213 -5.62 12.07 -20.24
N GLN A 214 -6.51 12.82 -20.89
CA GLN A 214 -6.36 13.24 -22.29
C GLN A 214 -5.22 14.23 -22.47
N GLU A 215 -5.02 15.16 -21.52
CA GLU A 215 -3.91 16.12 -21.54
C GLU A 215 -2.58 15.39 -21.43
N GLN A 216 -2.40 14.51 -20.45
CA GLN A 216 -1.19 13.70 -20.31
C GLN A 216 -0.97 12.77 -21.51
N TRP A 217 -2.04 12.14 -22.03
CA TRP A 217 -1.95 11.30 -23.23
C TRP A 217 -1.44 12.08 -24.44
N LYS A 218 -2.00 13.27 -24.69
CA LYS A 218 -1.62 14.15 -25.80
C LYS A 218 -0.20 14.71 -25.63
N ALA A 219 0.21 15.01 -24.40
CA ALA A 219 1.54 15.52 -24.09
C ALA A 219 2.64 14.44 -24.24
N GLY A 220 2.28 13.16 -24.12
CA GLY A 220 3.17 12.03 -24.34
C GLY A 220 3.76 11.45 -23.04
N PHE A 221 4.45 10.32 -23.17
CA PHE A 221 4.99 9.55 -22.03
C PHE A 221 5.87 10.39 -21.09
N ASP A 222 6.72 11.26 -21.65
CA ASP A 222 7.65 12.09 -20.89
C ASP A 222 6.97 13.17 -20.03
N GLN A 223 5.67 13.40 -20.22
CA GLN A 223 4.87 14.37 -19.48
C GLN A 223 3.86 13.71 -18.52
N ARG A 224 3.88 12.37 -18.42
CA ARG A 224 3.00 11.66 -17.47
C ARG A 224 3.44 11.91 -16.04
N HIS A 225 2.46 12.16 -15.17
CA HIS A 225 2.72 12.53 -13.79
C HIS A 225 1.53 12.20 -12.90
N LYS A 226 1.77 12.25 -11.58
CA LYS A 226 0.73 12.19 -10.57
C LYS A 226 0.02 13.54 -10.47
N ALA A 227 -1.32 13.56 -10.54
CA ALA A 227 -2.12 14.79 -10.50
C ALA A 227 -3.09 14.81 -9.31
N TYR A 228 -3.30 15.99 -8.73
CA TYR A 228 -4.00 16.17 -7.45
C TYR A 228 -5.26 17.02 -7.61
N TYR A 229 -6.42 16.40 -7.38
CA TYR A 229 -7.74 17.03 -7.40
C TYR A 229 -8.37 16.99 -6.01
N ASP A 230 -9.38 17.83 -5.80
CA ASP A 230 -10.05 17.98 -4.50
C ASP A 230 -10.68 16.65 -4.04
N ALA A 231 -11.20 15.88 -4.98
CA ALA A 231 -11.92 14.64 -4.70
C ALA A 231 -11.15 13.37 -5.03
N PHE A 232 -10.03 13.41 -5.75
CA PHE A 232 -9.27 12.23 -6.12
C PHE A 232 -7.83 12.59 -6.52
N ILE A 233 -6.97 11.58 -6.62
CA ILE A 233 -5.59 11.73 -7.08
C ILE A 233 -5.36 10.77 -8.24
N VAL A 234 -4.85 11.25 -9.38
CA VAL A 234 -4.47 10.39 -10.51
C VAL A 234 -3.06 9.89 -10.28
N ASP A 235 -2.87 8.56 -10.16
CA ASP A 235 -1.57 7.97 -9.83
C ASP A 235 -1.21 6.83 -10.82
N PRO A 236 -0.56 7.16 -11.95
CA PRO A 236 -0.05 6.15 -12.86
C PRO A 236 0.93 5.21 -12.15
N ASN A 237 0.84 3.92 -12.45
CA ASN A 237 1.81 2.94 -11.96
C ASN A 237 3.24 3.42 -12.27
N PRO A 238 4.24 3.21 -11.40
CA PRO A 238 5.62 3.64 -11.65
C PRO A 238 6.18 3.24 -13.03
N SER A 239 5.80 2.07 -13.56
CA SER A 239 6.19 1.63 -14.91
C SER A 239 5.60 2.48 -16.06
N GLN A 240 4.58 3.28 -15.77
CA GLN A 240 3.89 4.19 -16.69
C GLN A 240 4.37 5.63 -16.55
N LEU A 241 5.26 5.93 -15.60
CA LEU A 241 5.88 7.24 -15.41
C LEU A 241 7.22 7.31 -16.14
N PRO A 242 7.64 8.50 -16.59
CA PRO A 242 8.96 8.66 -17.18
C PRO A 242 10.06 8.36 -16.15
N PRO A 243 11.21 7.83 -16.60
CA PRO A 243 12.36 7.66 -15.72
C PRO A 243 12.79 9.01 -15.15
N TYR A 244 13.40 8.99 -13.97
CA TYR A 244 13.97 10.21 -13.41
C TYR A 244 15.08 10.75 -14.32
N PRO A 245 15.31 12.07 -14.37
CA PRO A 245 16.38 12.65 -15.17
C PRO A 245 17.73 12.01 -14.84
N SER A 246 18.40 11.44 -15.85
CA SER A 246 19.71 10.79 -15.68
C SER A 246 20.71 11.74 -15.01
N ASN A 247 21.56 11.18 -14.14
CA ASN A 247 22.55 11.93 -13.37
C ASN A 247 21.95 13.03 -12.45
N GLY A 248 20.64 13.02 -12.20
CA GLY A 248 20.05 13.78 -11.09
C GLY A 248 20.33 13.08 -9.75
N ARG A 249 20.23 13.85 -8.65
CA ARG A 249 20.52 13.34 -7.31
C ARG A 249 21.93 12.75 -7.18
N MET A 250 22.94 13.49 -7.64
CA MET A 250 24.36 13.16 -7.43
C MET A 250 24.76 13.53 -6.01
N ALA A 251 25.08 12.54 -5.17
CA ALA A 251 25.56 12.76 -3.81
C ALA A 251 26.31 11.52 -3.27
N GLU A 252 26.91 11.66 -2.09
CA GLU A 252 27.33 10.53 -1.26
C GLU A 252 26.10 10.05 -0.48
N HIS A 253 25.56 8.90 -0.87
CA HIS A 253 24.35 8.34 -0.27
C HIS A 253 24.74 7.37 0.84
N GLY A 254 24.62 7.73 2.12
CA GLY A 254 24.88 6.81 3.22
C GLY A 254 23.86 5.66 3.28
N PHE A 255 24.30 4.45 3.60
CA PHE A 255 23.39 3.31 3.83
C PHE A 255 23.71 2.57 5.12
N ILE A 256 22.69 1.92 5.65
CA ILE A 256 22.78 0.92 6.70
C ILE A 256 22.83 -0.45 6.01
N LEU A 257 23.82 -1.26 6.39
CA LEU A 257 23.97 -2.62 5.92
C LEU A 257 23.40 -3.56 6.98
N LEU A 258 22.51 -4.44 6.56
CA LEU A 258 21.79 -5.38 7.41
C LEU A 258 22.18 -6.80 7.01
N PRO A 259 23.10 -7.44 7.78
CA PRO A 259 23.62 -8.77 7.46
C PRO A 259 22.54 -9.85 7.48
N LEU A 260 22.73 -10.92 6.70
CA LEU A 260 21.89 -12.11 6.72
C LEU A 260 22.61 -13.31 7.32
N SER A 261 21.85 -14.30 7.82
CA SER A 261 22.43 -15.49 8.48
C SER A 261 23.17 -16.43 7.52
N THR A 262 22.90 -16.33 6.22
CA THR A 262 23.42 -17.23 5.19
C THR A 262 23.72 -16.44 3.93
N LEU A 263 24.80 -16.83 3.22
CA LEU A 263 25.28 -16.23 1.95
C LEU A 263 25.93 -14.85 2.11
N ASP A 264 26.68 -14.42 1.09
CA ASP A 264 27.24 -13.06 0.99
C ASP A 264 26.17 -11.99 0.65
N LEU A 265 24.91 -12.25 1.01
CA LEU A 265 23.78 -11.37 0.74
C LEU A 265 23.49 -10.50 1.95
N VAL A 266 23.11 -9.25 1.68
CA VAL A 266 22.73 -8.28 2.70
C VAL A 266 21.52 -7.49 2.22
N TRP A 267 20.71 -7.01 3.18
CA TRP A 267 19.85 -5.87 2.91
C TRP A 267 20.66 -4.59 3.06
N ILE A 268 20.40 -3.60 2.21
CA ILE A 268 20.90 -2.24 2.37
C ILE A 268 19.72 -1.28 2.42
N SER A 269 19.72 -0.40 3.42
CA SER A 269 18.72 0.63 3.63
C SER A 269 19.35 2.01 3.47
N HIS A 270 18.84 2.82 2.55
CA HIS A 270 19.31 4.19 2.33
C HIS A 270 18.92 5.07 3.52
N LYS A 271 19.84 5.92 3.99
CA LYS A 271 19.55 6.95 4.98
C LYS A 271 18.85 8.14 4.28
N PRO A 272 17.53 8.32 4.47
CA PRO A 272 16.75 9.26 3.67
C PRO A 272 16.79 10.68 4.23
N MET A 273 16.21 11.65 3.49
CA MET A 273 15.83 12.99 3.95
C MET A 273 14.51 13.40 3.28
N PHE A 274 13.79 14.40 3.78
CA PHE A 274 12.61 14.94 3.07
C PHE A 274 12.97 15.89 1.89
N ARG A 275 14.24 15.93 1.50
CA ARG A 275 14.74 16.80 0.42
C ARG A 275 15.74 16.10 -0.48
N THR A 276 15.70 16.48 -1.75
CA THR A 276 16.70 16.10 -2.75
C THR A 276 18.11 16.48 -2.28
N PRO A 277 19.13 15.63 -2.47
CA PRO A 277 19.13 14.42 -3.29
C PRO A 277 18.74 13.12 -2.57
N HIS A 278 18.37 13.17 -1.28
CA HIS A 278 18.13 11.99 -0.43
C HIS A 278 16.65 11.69 -0.20
N ASP A 279 15.75 12.21 -1.05
CA ASP A 279 14.28 12.16 -0.93
C ASP A 279 13.65 10.78 -1.19
N PHE A 280 14.33 9.70 -0.85
CA PHE A 280 13.85 8.34 -1.01
C PHE A 280 14.14 7.48 0.22
N GLN A 281 13.11 6.81 0.72
CA GLN A 281 13.28 5.62 1.52
C GLN A 281 13.43 4.41 0.58
N LEU A 282 14.56 3.73 0.68
CA LEU A 282 14.98 2.70 -0.28
C LEU A 282 15.54 1.48 0.47
N VAL A 283 15.05 0.29 0.14
CA VAL A 283 15.64 -0.99 0.59
C VAL A 283 15.89 -1.91 -0.59
N LEU A 284 17.12 -2.40 -0.67
CA LEU A 284 17.61 -3.28 -1.73
C LEU A 284 18.30 -4.50 -1.13
N MET A 285 18.33 -5.59 -1.88
CA MET A 285 19.24 -6.69 -1.61
C MET A 285 20.51 -6.51 -2.45
N ALA A 286 21.66 -6.82 -1.87
CA ALA A 286 22.92 -6.81 -2.58
C ALA A 286 23.79 -8.01 -2.19
N LYS A 287 24.58 -8.49 -3.14
CA LYS A 287 25.70 -9.37 -2.85
C LYS A 287 26.93 -8.51 -2.54
N VAL A 288 27.57 -8.78 -1.41
CA VAL A 288 28.78 -8.08 -0.99
C VAL A 288 29.99 -8.89 -1.41
N THR A 289 30.92 -8.23 -2.09
CA THR A 289 32.19 -8.85 -2.47
C THR A 289 33.35 -8.00 -1.99
N HIS A 290 34.45 -8.66 -1.63
CA HIS A 290 35.70 -8.00 -1.29
C HIS A 290 36.79 -8.48 -2.24
N PRO A 291 37.58 -7.59 -2.87
CA PRO A 291 38.51 -7.98 -3.93
C PRO A 291 39.59 -8.98 -3.49
N ASN A 292 39.92 -9.03 -2.19
CA ASN A 292 41.03 -9.82 -1.66
C ASN A 292 40.66 -10.86 -0.58
N VAL A 293 39.37 -11.05 -0.27
CA VAL A 293 38.94 -11.98 0.79
C VAL A 293 37.71 -12.75 0.35
N ASN A 294 37.71 -14.07 0.56
CA ASN A 294 36.62 -14.96 0.15
C ASN A 294 35.34 -14.83 1.00
N SER A 295 35.43 -14.28 2.21
CA SER A 295 34.28 -14.00 3.08
C SER A 295 34.53 -12.77 3.97
N LEU A 296 33.58 -11.84 4.00
CA LEU A 296 33.62 -10.68 4.88
C LEU A 296 33.32 -11.09 6.34
N SER A 297 33.90 -10.39 7.31
CA SER A 297 33.64 -10.58 8.74
C SER A 297 32.31 -9.96 9.17
N LEU A 298 31.24 -10.23 8.42
CA LEU A 298 29.88 -9.90 8.84
C LEU A 298 29.49 -10.77 10.04
N PRO A 299 28.60 -10.29 10.93
CA PRO A 299 28.21 -11.03 12.12
C PRO A 299 27.55 -12.35 11.72
N THR A 300 28.10 -13.46 12.21
CA THR A 300 27.56 -14.81 11.98
C THR A 300 26.45 -15.16 12.96
N ASN A 301 26.40 -14.48 14.12
CA ASN A 301 25.28 -14.55 15.04
C ASN A 301 24.24 -13.48 14.65
N THR A 302 23.11 -13.91 14.14
CA THR A 302 21.97 -13.06 13.73
C THR A 302 20.82 -13.10 14.73
N ASN A 303 21.02 -13.71 15.90
CA ASN A 303 20.06 -13.62 16.98
C ASN A 303 20.07 -12.23 17.62
N VAL A 304 21.23 -11.56 17.62
CA VAL A 304 21.44 -10.16 18.00
C VAL A 304 22.69 -9.69 17.25
N LEU A 305 22.61 -8.61 16.48
CA LEU A 305 23.72 -8.07 15.69
C LEU A 305 24.78 -7.36 16.54
N GLN A 306 24.39 -6.84 17.71
CA GLN A 306 25.22 -6.09 18.69
C GLN A 306 25.77 -4.74 18.20
N ASN A 307 26.03 -4.60 16.91
CA ASN A 307 26.56 -3.39 16.29
C ASN A 307 25.73 -3.03 15.05
N GLN A 308 25.59 -1.74 14.82
CA GLN A 308 25.17 -1.21 13.52
C GLN A 308 26.30 -1.40 12.50
N TRP A 309 25.94 -1.62 11.24
CA TRP A 309 26.89 -1.65 10.13
C TRP A 309 26.47 -0.63 9.10
N THR A 310 27.39 0.21 8.66
CA THR A 310 27.09 1.26 7.68
C THR A 310 28.10 1.25 6.54
N ILE A 311 27.66 1.77 5.41
CA ILE A 311 28.50 1.92 4.23
C ILE A 311 28.46 3.37 3.74
N LEU A 312 29.62 3.85 3.32
CA LEU A 312 29.79 5.12 2.63
C LEU A 312 30.23 4.82 1.20
N PRO A 313 29.33 4.91 0.21
CA PRO A 313 29.68 4.67 -1.17
C PRO A 313 30.38 5.86 -1.80
N ASP A 314 31.05 5.60 -2.94
CA ASP A 314 31.57 6.66 -3.81
C ASP A 314 30.43 7.59 -4.30
N LEU A 315 30.78 8.76 -4.84
CA LEU A 315 29.80 9.69 -5.41
C LEU A 315 29.10 9.09 -6.64
N TRP A 316 27.77 8.97 -6.61
CA TRP A 316 26.96 8.52 -7.77
C TRP A 316 25.53 9.08 -7.77
N SER A 317 24.79 8.80 -8.85
CA SER A 317 23.44 9.31 -9.12
C SER A 317 22.36 8.37 -8.60
N LEU A 318 21.56 8.81 -7.62
CA LEU A 318 20.40 8.03 -7.17
C LEU A 318 19.39 7.77 -8.28
N ASN A 319 19.25 8.70 -9.23
CA ASN A 319 18.37 8.48 -10.38
C ASN A 319 18.87 7.33 -11.27
N ASN A 320 20.18 7.15 -11.42
CA ASN A 320 20.74 6.05 -12.21
C ASN A 320 20.45 4.70 -11.53
N LEU A 321 20.49 4.65 -10.19
CA LEU A 321 20.06 3.49 -9.42
C LEU A 321 18.57 3.23 -9.61
N LEU A 322 17.70 4.22 -9.36
CA LEU A 322 16.24 4.08 -9.46
C LEU A 322 15.76 3.68 -10.86
N ASN A 323 16.46 4.14 -11.90
CA ASN A 323 16.16 3.77 -13.29
C ASN A 323 16.73 2.40 -13.70
N GLY A 324 17.49 1.71 -12.84
CA GLY A 324 18.13 0.42 -13.15
C GLY A 324 19.39 0.52 -14.01
N ASN A 325 19.92 1.72 -14.23
CA ASN A 325 21.16 1.95 -14.99
C ASN A 325 22.43 1.65 -14.18
N MET A 326 22.31 1.49 -12.86
CA MET A 326 23.40 1.13 -11.95
C MET A 326 23.10 -0.22 -11.28
N THR A 327 23.96 -1.19 -11.50
CA THR A 327 23.83 -2.55 -10.96
C THR A 327 24.93 -2.89 -9.95
N THR A 328 26.03 -2.13 -9.93
CA THR A 328 27.11 -2.29 -8.97
C THR A 328 27.66 -0.94 -8.52
N PHE A 329 28.19 -0.87 -7.29
CA PHE A 329 28.95 0.28 -6.80
C PHE A 329 29.94 -0.13 -5.72
N SER A 330 30.97 0.69 -5.53
CA SER A 330 31.98 0.50 -4.47
C SER A 330 31.60 1.32 -3.23
N ALA A 331 31.96 0.81 -2.05
CA ALA A 331 31.74 1.50 -0.80
C ALA A 331 32.79 1.14 0.26
N GLN A 332 32.97 2.04 1.21
CA GLN A 332 33.70 1.81 2.45
C GLN A 332 32.76 1.19 3.48
N LEU A 333 33.16 0.10 4.13
CA LEU A 333 32.40 -0.59 5.17
C LEU A 333 32.87 -0.18 6.57
N PHE A 334 31.91 0.08 7.46
CA PHE A 334 32.15 0.48 8.84
C PHE A 334 31.37 -0.40 9.83
N ILE A 335 31.99 -0.64 11.00
CA ILE A 335 31.26 -1.02 12.22
C ILE A 335 30.86 0.25 12.95
N GLY A 336 29.58 0.39 13.25
CA GLY A 336 28.97 1.63 13.75
C GLY A 336 28.57 2.58 12.62
N ASN A 337 28.12 3.78 13.00
CA ASN A 337 27.71 4.83 12.07
C ASN A 337 28.91 5.60 11.53
N PHE A 338 29.12 5.56 10.20
CA PHE A 338 30.24 6.26 9.55
C PHE A 338 30.25 7.78 9.80
N GLU A 339 29.08 8.42 10.00
CA GLU A 339 28.97 9.86 10.29
C GLU A 339 29.30 10.20 11.74
N GLN A 340 29.35 9.20 12.62
CA GLN A 340 29.46 9.38 14.07
C GLN A 340 30.65 8.59 14.66
N GLY A 341 31.73 8.48 13.88
CA GLY A 341 32.98 7.87 14.35
C GLY A 341 33.03 6.35 14.29
N GLY A 342 32.21 5.72 13.45
CA GLY A 342 32.30 4.29 13.15
C GLY A 342 33.69 3.86 12.71
N GLN A 343 34.06 2.62 13.02
CA GLN A 343 35.36 2.06 12.68
C GLN A 343 35.36 1.55 11.23
N TYR A 344 36.19 2.16 10.38
CA TYR A 344 36.44 1.66 9.03
C TYR A 344 37.05 0.26 9.07
N LEU A 345 36.52 -0.63 8.21
CA LEU A 345 37.02 -1.99 8.05
C LEU A 345 37.77 -2.17 6.73
N CYS A 346 37.07 -2.00 5.61
CA CYS A 346 37.59 -2.28 4.28
C CYS A 346 36.70 -1.69 3.17
N ASN A 347 37.20 -1.72 1.94
CA ASN A 347 36.42 -1.39 0.75
C ASN A 347 35.72 -2.64 0.21
N ILE A 348 34.45 -2.51 -0.14
CA ILE A 348 33.60 -3.57 -0.68
C ILE A 348 33.00 -3.13 -2.01
N THR A 349 32.61 -4.12 -2.81
CA THR A 349 31.78 -3.92 -3.99
C THR A 349 30.42 -4.56 -3.74
N LEU A 350 29.36 -3.79 -3.97
CA LEU A 350 27.98 -4.22 -3.85
C LEU A 350 27.42 -4.49 -5.24
N GLU A 351 26.92 -5.70 -5.46
CA GLU A 351 26.18 -6.10 -6.65
C GLU A 351 24.69 -6.18 -6.31
N ILE A 352 23.89 -5.27 -6.89
CA ILE A 352 22.48 -5.11 -6.57
C ILE A 352 21.68 -6.26 -7.18
N VAL A 353 20.85 -6.90 -6.34
CA VAL A 353 19.90 -7.92 -6.80
C VAL A 353 18.57 -7.23 -7.13
N TRP A 354 18.16 -7.33 -8.39
CA TRP A 354 16.91 -6.75 -8.90
C TRP A 354 15.75 -7.76 -8.86
N PRO A 355 14.50 -7.30 -8.67
CA PRO A 355 14.08 -5.90 -8.47
C PRO A 355 14.27 -5.39 -7.02
N PRO A 356 14.33 -4.05 -6.83
CA PRO A 356 14.27 -3.39 -5.54
C PRO A 356 12.96 -3.76 -4.83
N LEU A 357 13.00 -3.88 -3.51
CA LEU A 357 11.81 -4.26 -2.75
C LEU A 357 11.03 -3.06 -2.22
N THR A 358 11.71 -1.96 -1.91
CA THR A 358 11.05 -0.77 -1.37
C THR A 358 11.67 0.47 -1.97
N ILE A 359 10.83 1.25 -2.64
CA ILE A 359 11.16 2.55 -3.21
C ILE A 359 9.99 3.48 -2.90
N VAL A 360 10.18 4.38 -1.95
CA VAL A 360 9.19 5.39 -1.60
C VAL A 360 9.85 6.76 -1.68
N GLN A 361 9.37 7.59 -2.60
CA GLN A 361 9.78 8.99 -2.61
C GLN A 361 9.13 9.70 -1.42
N LEU A 362 9.95 10.34 -0.59
CA LEU A 362 9.47 11.14 0.53
C LEU A 362 8.97 12.48 0.00
N ASN A 363 7.75 12.85 0.37
CA ASN A 363 7.11 14.06 -0.10
C ASN A 363 6.84 14.99 1.09
N ALA A 364 7.52 16.14 1.08
CA ALA A 364 7.36 17.19 2.09
C ALA A 364 5.93 17.78 2.16
N SER A 365 5.10 17.55 1.14
CA SER A 365 3.71 18.01 1.08
C SER A 365 2.72 17.05 1.74
N GLU A 366 3.14 15.87 2.17
CA GLU A 366 2.30 14.97 2.97
C GLU A 366 2.06 15.61 4.34
N ILE A 367 0.82 15.57 4.83
CA ILE A 367 0.42 16.28 6.05
C ILE A 367 -0.11 15.38 7.17
N GLU A 368 -0.34 14.10 6.87
CA GLU A 368 -0.86 13.14 7.85
C GLU A 368 0.08 11.92 7.95
N PRO A 369 0.42 11.47 9.17
CA PRO A 369 1.19 10.25 9.35
C PRO A 369 0.35 9.00 9.06
N TYR A 370 1.01 7.84 8.94
CA TYR A 370 0.31 6.57 9.05
C TYR A 370 -0.32 6.42 10.44
N GLN A 371 -1.59 6.06 10.48
CA GLN A 371 -2.29 5.70 11.71
C GLN A 371 -2.97 4.34 11.51
N PRO A 372 -2.54 3.29 12.24
CA PRO A 372 -1.50 3.24 13.28
C PRO A 372 -0.06 3.28 12.73
N LEU A 373 0.94 3.28 13.63
CA LEU A 373 2.38 3.12 13.37
C LEU A 373 2.65 1.92 12.43
N ARG A 374 3.58 2.09 11.47
CA ARG A 374 3.85 1.08 10.43
C ARG A 374 5.31 0.74 10.22
N TYR A 375 5.54 -0.54 9.93
CA TYR A 375 6.85 -1.04 9.53
C TYR A 375 6.74 -1.99 8.33
N SER A 376 7.72 -1.96 7.44
CA SER A 376 7.94 -2.99 6.43
C SER A 376 8.88 -4.06 6.98
N SER A 377 8.60 -5.34 6.73
CA SER A 377 9.45 -6.44 7.22
C SER A 377 10.31 -7.06 6.12
N TYR A 378 11.56 -7.38 6.45
CA TYR A 378 12.51 -8.11 5.60
C TYR A 378 13.09 -9.30 6.37
N LEU A 379 13.16 -10.44 5.71
CA LEU A 379 13.64 -11.69 6.31
C LEU A 379 15.12 -11.56 6.67
N LEU A 380 15.42 -11.86 7.94
CA LEU A 380 16.78 -12.06 8.43
C LEU A 380 17.14 -13.54 8.40
N SER A 381 16.32 -14.38 9.03
CA SER A 381 16.49 -15.83 9.09
C SER A 381 15.19 -16.52 9.50
N ASN A 382 15.10 -17.82 9.23
CA ASN A 382 14.08 -18.70 9.80
C ASN A 382 14.76 -19.90 10.46
N MET A 383 14.43 -20.15 11.72
CA MET A 383 15.05 -21.23 12.50
C MET A 383 13.98 -22.13 13.09
N ILE A 384 14.35 -23.39 13.36
CA ILE A 384 13.52 -24.30 14.14
C ILE A 384 14.11 -24.35 15.55
N VAL A 385 13.40 -23.77 16.51
CA VAL A 385 13.74 -23.77 17.94
C VAL A 385 12.71 -24.63 18.65
N ASN A 386 13.14 -25.70 19.34
CA ASN A 386 12.24 -26.60 20.08
C ASN A 386 11.05 -27.15 19.25
N ASN A 387 11.28 -27.52 17.99
CA ASN A 387 10.25 -27.94 17.01
C ASN A 387 9.21 -26.85 16.64
N GLN A 388 9.46 -25.59 16.97
CA GLN A 388 8.67 -24.44 16.53
C GLN A 388 9.50 -23.59 15.59
N THR A 389 8.88 -23.08 14.53
CA THR A 389 9.53 -22.14 13.63
C THR A 389 9.57 -20.77 14.29
N GLU A 390 10.74 -20.18 14.44
CA GLU A 390 10.91 -18.79 14.81
C GLU A 390 11.42 -18.01 13.60
N ILE A 391 10.71 -16.95 13.22
CA ILE A 391 11.03 -16.11 12.06
C ILE A 391 11.67 -14.83 12.58
N HIS A 392 12.88 -14.52 12.14
CA HIS A 392 13.58 -13.28 12.44
C HIS A 392 13.37 -12.29 11.30
N LEU A 393 12.96 -11.07 11.64
CA LEU A 393 12.66 -10.00 10.68
C LEU A 393 13.37 -8.70 11.07
N TYR A 394 13.91 -8.00 10.07
CA TYR A 394 14.15 -6.56 10.17
C TYR A 394 12.83 -5.83 9.94
N LEU A 395 12.47 -4.94 10.85
CA LEU A 395 11.33 -4.04 10.74
C LEU A 395 11.87 -2.64 10.43
N LEU A 396 11.55 -2.13 9.25
CA LEU A 396 11.91 -0.79 8.81
C LEU A 396 10.70 0.14 8.92
N HIS A 397 10.81 1.25 9.67
CA HIS A 397 9.71 2.18 9.84
C HIS A 397 9.28 2.81 8.52
N GLN A 398 7.99 2.91 8.23
CA GLN A 398 7.50 3.55 7.00
C GLN A 398 7.40 5.07 7.17
N ILE A 399 8.34 5.81 6.59
CA ILE A 399 8.40 7.27 6.71
C ILE A 399 7.33 7.93 5.84
N ARG A 400 6.64 8.94 6.39
CA ARG A 400 5.50 9.59 5.70
C ARG A 400 5.53 11.11 5.73
N VAL A 401 5.52 11.70 6.92
CA VAL A 401 5.25 13.14 7.14
C VAL A 401 6.40 13.77 7.92
N GLN A 402 6.79 14.99 7.61
CA GLN A 402 7.83 15.69 8.38
C GLN A 402 7.24 16.46 9.58
N PRO A 403 7.86 16.41 10.77
CA PRO A 403 9.00 15.57 11.12
C PRO A 403 8.59 14.10 11.32
N ASP A 404 9.49 13.18 10.97
CA ASP A 404 9.34 11.73 11.19
C ASP A 404 10.61 11.14 11.82
N PHE A 405 10.74 9.82 11.88
CA PHE A 405 11.96 9.14 12.31
C PHE A 405 12.29 7.94 11.41
N ASP A 406 13.58 7.68 11.22
CA ASP A 406 14.09 6.50 10.51
C ASP A 406 14.55 5.49 11.55
N THR A 407 13.83 4.37 11.67
CA THR A 407 14.17 3.30 12.61
C THR A 407 14.22 1.95 11.93
N ILE A 408 15.18 1.14 12.39
CA ILE A 408 15.28 -0.26 12.04
C ILE A 408 15.33 -1.06 13.34
N ALA A 409 14.35 -1.94 13.53
CA ALA A 409 14.30 -2.86 14.65
C ALA A 409 14.48 -4.31 14.16
N HIS A 410 14.97 -5.17 15.05
CA HIS A 410 14.94 -6.62 14.85
C HIS A 410 13.85 -7.22 15.72
N ALA A 411 12.98 -8.04 15.12
CA ALA A 411 11.91 -8.73 15.82
C ALA A 411 11.87 -10.22 15.49
N THR A 412 11.25 -11.01 16.36
CA THR A 412 10.88 -12.41 16.08
C THR A 412 9.38 -12.63 16.07
N ILE A 413 8.93 -13.55 15.23
CA ILE A 413 7.56 -14.06 15.18
C ILE A 413 7.59 -15.58 15.35
N ASP A 414 6.81 -16.08 16.29
CA ASP A 414 6.38 -17.48 16.29
C ASP A 414 5.04 -17.57 15.55
N PRO A 415 4.98 -18.21 14.37
CA PRO A 415 3.75 -18.38 13.63
C PRO A 415 2.64 -19.00 14.47
N PHE A 416 2.94 -19.85 15.46
CA PHE A 416 1.94 -20.44 16.36
C PHE A 416 1.10 -19.38 17.10
N ASN A 417 1.69 -18.22 17.42
CA ASN A 417 1.03 -17.13 18.12
C ASN A 417 0.25 -16.17 17.19
N CYS A 418 0.16 -16.47 15.89
CA CYS A 418 -0.61 -15.70 14.94
C CYS A 418 -2.05 -16.22 14.80
N THR A 419 -3.01 -15.30 14.80
CA THR A 419 -4.42 -15.52 14.41
C THR A 419 -4.60 -15.16 12.94
N THR A 420 -5.17 -16.05 12.14
CA THR A 420 -5.33 -15.89 10.69
C THR A 420 -6.32 -16.93 10.14
N ASP A 421 -6.95 -16.63 9.01
CA ASP A 421 -7.82 -17.56 8.28
C ASP A 421 -7.08 -18.39 7.21
N ILE A 422 -5.75 -18.23 7.05
CA ILE A 422 -4.95 -19.04 6.12
C ILE A 422 -4.59 -20.42 6.71
N GLU A 423 -4.46 -21.43 5.85
CA GLU A 423 -3.92 -22.74 6.22
C GLU A 423 -2.52 -22.61 6.85
N ARG A 424 -2.30 -23.32 7.96
CA ARG A 424 -1.10 -23.10 8.79
C ARG A 424 0.22 -23.41 8.10
N GLU A 425 0.20 -24.35 7.16
CA GLU A 425 1.36 -24.72 6.34
C GLU A 425 1.82 -23.58 5.42
N LYS A 426 0.90 -22.69 5.02
CA LYS A 426 1.19 -21.55 4.14
C LYS A 426 1.52 -20.26 4.90
N LEU A 427 1.31 -20.24 6.22
CA LEU A 427 1.53 -19.03 7.00
C LEU A 427 3.02 -18.63 7.02
N VAL A 428 3.95 -19.58 7.10
CA VAL A 428 5.37 -19.25 7.11
C VAL A 428 5.77 -18.54 5.81
N ASP A 429 5.27 -19.01 4.66
CA ASP A 429 5.51 -18.38 3.37
C ASP A 429 4.90 -16.96 3.30
N LEU A 430 3.71 -16.78 3.87
CA LEU A 430 3.09 -15.46 3.97
C LEU A 430 3.95 -14.50 4.81
N LEU A 431 4.39 -14.93 6.01
CA LEU A 431 5.11 -14.10 6.97
C LEU A 431 6.55 -13.78 6.54
N THR A 432 7.19 -14.67 5.76
CA THR A 432 8.59 -14.51 5.31
C THR A 432 8.72 -13.70 4.02
N LYS A 433 7.60 -13.28 3.40
CA LYS A 433 7.61 -12.42 2.22
C LYS A 433 8.21 -11.05 2.57
N ASN A 434 9.30 -10.71 1.89
CA ASN A 434 9.96 -9.41 2.07
C ASN A 434 9.08 -8.25 1.57
N GLY A 435 9.12 -7.13 2.28
CA GLY A 435 8.28 -5.96 1.99
C GLY A 435 6.84 -6.08 2.49
N ASN A 436 6.52 -7.11 3.28
CA ASN A 436 5.26 -7.17 4.02
C ASN A 436 5.11 -5.93 4.90
N GLU A 437 3.93 -5.30 4.87
CA GLU A 437 3.63 -4.11 5.64
C GLU A 437 2.86 -4.48 6.90
N TRP A 438 3.24 -3.90 8.03
CA TRP A 438 2.67 -4.19 9.33
C TRP A 438 2.17 -2.93 9.99
N ALA A 439 0.93 -2.96 10.46
CA ALA A 439 0.35 -1.99 11.35
C ALA A 439 0.49 -2.45 12.80
N PHE A 440 0.68 -1.50 13.73
CA PHE A 440 0.73 -1.77 15.17
C PHE A 440 -0.42 -1.04 15.87
N PRO A 441 -1.64 -1.64 15.89
CA PRO A 441 -2.84 -0.97 16.39
C PRO A 441 -2.68 -0.45 17.82
N GLY A 442 -3.12 0.79 18.04
CA GLY A 442 -3.00 1.47 19.35
C GLY A 442 -1.69 2.23 19.55
N LEU A 443 -0.74 2.11 18.64
CA LEU A 443 0.46 2.94 18.60
C LEU A 443 0.32 3.98 17.48
N ASN A 444 0.38 5.27 17.82
CA ASN A 444 0.45 6.32 16.82
C ASN A 444 1.84 6.39 16.22
N ASN A 445 1.96 6.86 14.96
CA ASN A 445 3.26 7.15 14.38
C ASN A 445 3.94 8.36 15.04
N GLU A 446 4.57 8.11 16.18
CA GLU A 446 5.29 9.10 16.99
C GLU A 446 6.59 8.47 17.49
N LEU A 447 7.65 9.27 17.58
CA LEU A 447 8.98 8.81 18.00
C LEU A 447 8.98 8.04 19.33
N LEU A 448 8.11 8.41 20.27
CA LEU A 448 8.00 7.77 21.57
C LEU A 448 7.39 6.35 21.48
N ASN A 449 6.62 6.07 20.44
CA ASN A 449 5.96 4.79 20.22
C ASN A 449 6.78 3.84 19.32
N ARG A 450 7.94 4.29 18.83
CA ARG A 450 8.83 3.46 17.99
C ARG A 450 9.21 2.16 18.71
N LEU A 451 9.46 1.11 17.92
CA LEU A 451 9.74 -0.22 18.45
C LEU A 451 11.17 -0.30 19.00
N THR A 452 11.30 -0.60 20.29
CA THR A 452 12.58 -0.80 20.97
C THR A 452 12.53 -2.07 21.82
N VAL A 453 13.65 -2.50 22.40
CA VAL A 453 13.68 -3.63 23.35
C VAL A 453 12.68 -3.45 24.50
N SER A 454 12.46 -2.19 24.92
CA SER A 454 11.54 -1.87 26.01
C SER A 454 10.06 -2.08 25.63
N SER A 455 9.74 -2.13 24.33
CA SER A 455 8.41 -2.48 23.82
C SER A 455 8.05 -3.94 24.11
N GLY A 456 9.03 -4.83 24.28
CA GLY A 456 8.82 -6.24 24.60
C GLY A 456 8.06 -6.97 23.50
N VAL A 457 6.89 -7.51 23.83
CA VAL A 457 6.00 -8.19 22.88
C VAL A 457 4.90 -7.24 22.43
N VAL A 458 4.81 -7.00 21.12
CA VAL A 458 3.82 -6.10 20.51
C VAL A 458 2.87 -6.86 19.59
N ARG A 459 1.63 -6.38 19.50
CA ARG A 459 0.62 -6.91 18.57
C ARG A 459 0.78 -6.23 17.21
N ALA A 460 0.98 -7.01 16.16
CA ALA A 460 1.14 -6.55 14.80
C ALA A 460 0.06 -7.14 13.89
N GLN A 461 -0.52 -6.30 13.04
CA GLN A 461 -1.48 -6.70 12.02
C GLN A 461 -0.79 -6.60 10.66
N LEU A 462 -0.81 -7.71 9.91
CA LEU A 462 -0.35 -7.71 8.53
C LEU A 462 -1.34 -6.88 7.69
N LEU A 463 -0.84 -5.97 6.87
CA LEU A 463 -1.64 -5.17 5.96
C LEU A 463 -1.74 -5.84 4.60
N ASN A 464 -2.82 -5.52 3.87
CA ASN A 464 -3.10 -6.00 2.51
C ASN A 464 -3.21 -7.53 2.39
N ASP A 465 -3.44 -8.25 3.50
CA ASP A 465 -3.76 -9.67 3.51
C ASP A 465 -5.27 -9.91 3.65
N ILE A 466 -5.81 -10.88 2.91
CA ILE A 466 -7.25 -11.22 2.98
C ILE A 466 -7.59 -12.12 4.16
N TYR A 467 -6.59 -12.58 4.91
CA TYR A 467 -6.73 -13.58 5.98
C TYR A 467 -6.81 -12.94 7.37
N SER A 468 -6.84 -11.60 7.44
CA SER A 468 -6.89 -10.84 8.70
C SER A 468 -5.78 -11.25 9.66
N THR A 469 -4.55 -11.40 9.16
CA THR A 469 -3.45 -11.98 9.92
C THR A 469 -2.95 -11.02 11.00
N VAL A 470 -2.98 -11.48 12.25
CA VAL A 470 -2.50 -10.75 13.42
C VAL A 470 -1.52 -11.63 14.19
N CYS A 471 -0.33 -11.12 14.47
CA CYS A 471 0.74 -11.83 15.15
C CYS A 471 1.19 -11.08 16.41
N SER A 472 1.84 -11.81 17.32
CA SER A 472 2.65 -11.22 18.38
C SER A 472 4.11 -11.21 17.94
N MET A 473 4.76 -10.06 18.00
CA MET A 473 6.17 -9.87 17.66
C MET A 473 6.97 -9.55 18.92
N SER A 474 8.09 -10.24 19.14
CA SER A 474 9.04 -9.90 20.20
C SER A 474 10.13 -8.98 19.64
N ILE A 475 10.30 -7.79 20.20
CA ILE A 475 11.34 -6.85 19.76
C ILE A 475 12.66 -7.19 20.46
N ILE A 476 13.68 -7.47 19.66
CA ILE A 476 14.99 -7.97 20.12
C ILE A 476 16.00 -6.84 20.33
N GLU A 477 16.09 -5.92 19.37
CA GLU A 477 16.99 -4.76 19.41
C GLU A 477 16.51 -3.63 18.50
N GLU A 478 16.96 -2.40 18.81
CA GLU A 478 16.87 -1.22 17.94
C GLU A 478 18.25 -1.04 17.29
N ILE A 479 18.33 -1.24 15.98
CA ILE A 479 19.60 -1.22 15.21
C ILE A 479 19.97 0.21 14.83
N GLN A 480 18.97 1.03 14.52
CA GLN A 480 19.13 2.42 14.10
C GLN A 480 17.94 3.24 14.58
N CYS A 481 18.20 4.48 14.98
CA CYS A 481 17.17 5.51 15.07
C CYS A 481 17.74 6.91 14.82
N THR A 482 17.21 7.60 13.81
CA THR A 482 17.52 9.02 13.53
C THR A 482 16.27 9.87 13.32
N LEU A 483 16.39 11.17 13.60
CA LEU A 483 15.27 12.14 13.60
C LEU A 483 15.18 12.91 12.30
N GLY A 484 14.01 12.88 11.66
CA GLY A 484 13.68 13.71 10.50
C GLY A 484 13.55 15.19 10.85
N PRO A 485 13.56 16.08 9.84
CA PRO A 485 13.50 15.77 8.41
C PRO A 485 14.83 15.40 7.74
N ASP A 486 15.95 15.60 8.46
CA ASP A 486 17.30 15.46 7.93
C ASP A 486 18.00 14.18 8.37
N PHE A 487 17.50 13.49 9.41
CA PHE A 487 17.95 12.17 9.86
C PHE A 487 19.43 12.06 10.24
N TYR A 488 20.04 13.17 10.68
CA TYR A 488 21.40 13.20 11.24
C TYR A 488 21.44 12.90 12.74
N ASP A 489 20.49 13.46 13.50
CA ASP A 489 20.47 13.35 14.95
C ASP A 489 19.93 11.99 15.40
N ASN A 490 20.63 11.34 16.33
CA ASN A 490 20.15 10.09 16.93
C ASN A 490 18.95 10.34 17.83
N CYS A 491 18.06 9.35 17.91
CA CYS A 491 16.91 9.44 18.82
C CYS A 491 17.28 9.38 20.31
N HIS A 492 18.50 8.95 20.64
CA HIS A 492 19.00 8.82 22.01
C HIS A 492 19.70 10.07 22.55
N VAL A 493 19.62 11.21 21.84
CA VAL A 493 20.19 12.46 22.33
C VAL A 493 19.48 12.84 23.64
N THR A 494 20.17 12.61 24.74
CA THR A 494 19.76 13.05 26.09
C THR A 494 19.47 14.55 26.07
N SER A 495 18.47 14.98 26.82
CA SER A 495 17.89 16.32 26.97
C SER A 495 18.83 17.50 27.28
N HIS A 496 20.10 17.49 26.88
CA HIS A 496 21.11 18.50 27.20
C HIS A 496 21.71 19.23 25.99
N SER A 497 21.30 18.95 24.75
CA SER A 497 21.84 19.63 23.57
C SER A 497 20.81 20.37 22.69
N VAL A 498 19.51 20.28 22.96
CA VAL A 498 18.47 20.93 22.13
C VAL A 498 18.33 22.45 22.39
N CYS A 499 19.14 23.03 23.30
CA CYS A 499 19.13 24.49 23.53
C CYS A 499 20.21 25.29 22.76
N ASN A 500 21.05 24.67 21.92
CA ASN A 500 22.21 25.35 21.33
C ASN A 500 22.33 25.28 19.79
N SER A 501 21.22 25.24 19.05
CA SER A 501 21.21 25.58 17.62
C SER A 501 20.29 26.77 17.37
N SER A 502 20.83 27.96 17.63
CA SER A 502 20.24 29.23 17.27
C SER A 502 20.36 29.47 15.75
N SER A 503 19.28 29.22 15.01
CA SER A 503 18.93 30.02 13.83
C SER A 503 17.45 29.82 13.42
N LEU A 504 16.58 30.66 14.01
CA LEU A 504 15.43 31.34 13.39
C LEU A 504 14.39 30.50 12.61
N LEU A 505 13.31 30.10 13.30
CA LEU A 505 11.87 30.47 13.10
C LEU A 505 10.98 29.52 13.94
N THR A 506 10.59 29.84 15.18
CA THR A 506 9.25 30.38 15.60
C THR A 506 8.09 29.79 14.78
N ILE A 507 7.10 29.04 15.28
CA ILE A 507 6.23 29.14 16.48
C ILE A 507 5.59 27.75 16.69
N LEU A 508 5.65 27.16 17.91
CA LEU A 508 4.70 26.18 18.52
C LEU A 508 5.32 25.23 19.58
N PHE A 509 6.30 25.66 20.38
CA PHE A 509 6.70 24.89 21.58
C PHE A 509 6.94 25.82 22.78
N PHE A 510 5.87 26.48 23.22
CA PHE A 510 5.84 27.18 24.52
C PHE A 510 4.63 26.68 25.32
N TRP A 511 4.70 25.46 25.83
CA TRP A 511 3.77 25.03 26.89
C TRP A 511 4.33 24.06 27.94
N LEU A 512 5.57 23.55 27.79
CA LEU A 512 6.10 22.51 28.70
C LEU A 512 7.29 22.91 29.58
N CYS A 513 7.75 24.16 29.55
CA CYS A 513 8.90 24.60 30.39
C CYS A 513 8.56 25.47 31.60
N PHE A 514 7.28 25.67 31.95
CA PHE A 514 6.87 26.50 33.09
C PHE A 514 6.11 25.70 34.16
N GLN A 515 6.70 24.63 34.71
CA GLN A 515 6.19 23.99 35.94
C GLN A 515 7.29 23.29 36.79
N LYS A 516 8.49 23.86 36.87
CA LYS A 516 9.47 23.49 37.90
C LYS A 516 10.19 24.72 38.43
N GLU A 517 9.44 25.56 39.14
CA GLU A 517 9.92 26.43 40.20
C GLU A 517 8.68 27.06 40.86
N LEU A 518 8.09 26.33 41.80
CA LEU A 518 7.27 26.79 42.92
C LEU A 518 7.26 25.72 44.01
#